data_AF-A0A813ZFA2-F1
#
_entry.id   AF-A0A813ZFA2-F1
#
_cell.length_a   1.000
_cell.length_b   1.000
_cell.length_c   1.000
_cell.angle_alpha   90.00
_cell.angle_beta   90.00
_cell.angle_gamma   90.00
#
_symmetry.space_group_name_H-M   'P 1'
#
loop_
_entity.id
_entity.type
_entity.pdbx_description
1 polymer ?
#
loop_
_entity_poly.entity_id
_entity_poly.type
_entity_poly.pdbx_seq_one_letter_code
_entity_poly.pdbx_strand_id
1 'polypeptide(L)'
;MRLSTLYFIVVSLFIILLTTNAESDVRQRFEGLIGKTVQAAWRKIDLEAPGRPIEIMRESSPQSNKPITPGYVRVVLSDKTGRVLYTPILQPN
;
A
#
# COMPACT_ATOMS: atom_id res chain seq x y z
N MET A 1 -35.41 -19.12 21.01
CA MET A 1 -34.31 -18.16 21.19
C MET A 1 -34.92 -16.78 21.41
N ARG A 2 -34.47 -15.99 22.39
CA ARG A 2 -35.02 -14.64 22.63
C ARG A 2 -34.60 -13.70 21.50
N LEU A 3 -35.48 -12.80 21.07
CA LEU A 3 -35.19 -11.81 20.02
C LEU A 3 -33.94 -10.95 20.33
N SER A 4 -33.65 -10.74 21.62
CA SER A 4 -32.44 -10.03 22.05
C SER A 4 -31.15 -10.74 21.65
N THR A 5 -31.11 -12.08 21.67
CA THR A 5 -29.92 -12.85 21.30
C THR A 5 -29.62 -12.71 19.80
N LEU A 6 -30.65 -12.68 18.95
CA LEU A 6 -30.48 -12.52 17.51
C LEU A 6 -29.92 -11.14 17.15
N TYR A 7 -30.42 -10.09 17.82
CA TYR A 7 -29.94 -8.71 17.64
C TYR A 7 -28.46 -8.56 18.01
N PHE A 8 -28.04 -9.13 19.14
CA PHE A 8 -26.64 -9.07 19.59
C PHE A 8 -25.68 -9.75 18.60
N ILE A 9 -26.06 -10.90 18.02
CA ILE A 9 -25.23 -11.60 17.02
C ILE A 9 -25.06 -10.75 15.77
N VAL A 10 -26.14 -10.16 15.25
CA VAL A 10 -26.10 -9.32 14.04
C VAL A 10 -25.27 -8.06 14.25
N VAL A 11 -25.45 -7.35 15.37
CA VAL A 11 -24.67 -6.14 15.68
C VAL A 11 -23.19 -6.47 15.87
N SER A 12 -22.86 -7.57 16.54
CA SER A 12 -21.48 -8.01 16.72
C SER A 12 -20.81 -8.35 15.38
N LEU A 13 -21.52 -9.07 14.50
CA LEU A 13 -21.07 -9.39 13.14
C LEU A 13 -20.84 -8.12 12.31
N PHE A 14 -21.75 -7.15 12.39
CA PHE A 14 -21.65 -5.89 11.67
C PHE A 14 -20.43 -5.07 12.10
N ILE A 15 -20.12 -5.02 13.40
CA ILE A 15 -18.93 -4.32 13.93
C ILE A 15 -17.64 -5.01 13.46
N ILE A 16 -17.57 -6.34 13.49
CA ILE A 16 -16.40 -7.11 13.01
C ILE A 16 -16.19 -6.90 11.49
N LEU A 17 -17.27 -6.82 10.72
CA LEU A 17 -17.21 -6.51 9.29
C LEU A 17 -16.70 -5.08 9.04
N LEU A 18 -17.10 -4.10 9.85
CA LEU A 18 -16.59 -2.73 9.76
C LEU A 18 -15.10 -2.64 10.12
N THR A 19 -14.65 -3.32 11.18
CA THR A 19 -13.25 -3.26 11.61
C THR A 19 -12.30 -3.99 10.68
N THR A 20 -12.69 -5.13 10.10
CA THR A 20 -11.84 -5.89 9.18
C THR A 20 -11.58 -5.16 7.86
N ASN A 21 -12.57 -4.41 7.33
CA ASN A 21 -12.36 -3.60 6.14
C ASN A 21 -11.46 -2.38 6.39
N ALA A 22 -11.47 -1.82 7.60
CA ALA A 22 -10.67 -0.64 7.92
C ALA A 22 -9.16 -0.93 8.07
N GLU A 23 -8.77 -2.14 8.46
CA GLU A 23 -7.37 -2.48 8.75
C GLU A 23 -6.54 -2.82 7.51
N SER A 24 -7.19 -3.27 6.42
CA SER A 24 -6.53 -3.60 5.15
C SER A 24 -5.96 -2.37 4.42
N ASP A 25 -6.42 -1.16 4.75
CA ASP A 25 -6.03 0.10 4.10
C ASP A 25 -4.70 0.70 4.63
N VAL A 26 -4.21 0.26 5.79
CA VAL A 26 -3.19 1.02 6.55
C VAL A 26 -1.75 0.74 6.07
N ARG A 27 -1.47 -0.41 5.43
CA ARG A 27 -0.13 -0.76 4.93
C ARG A 27 -0.21 -1.63 3.68
N GLN A 28 -0.73 -1.09 2.59
CA GLN A 28 -0.74 -1.79 1.31
C GLN A 28 0.70 -2.02 0.80
N ARG A 29 1.07 -3.28 0.60
CA ARG A 29 2.39 -3.69 0.08
C ARG A 29 2.24 -4.23 -1.33
N PHE A 30 3.10 -3.79 -2.24
CA PHE A 30 3.07 -4.19 -3.65
C PHE A 30 4.08 -5.32 -3.89
N GLU A 31 3.75 -6.52 -3.40
CA GLU A 31 4.62 -7.70 -3.45
C GLU A 31 4.98 -8.12 -4.88
N GLY A 32 6.11 -8.81 -5.09
CA GLY A 32 6.49 -9.33 -6.41
C GLY A 32 6.98 -8.29 -7.43
N LEU A 33 7.24 -7.06 -6.98
CA LEU A 33 7.86 -6.00 -7.79
C LEU A 33 9.39 -6.02 -7.74
N ILE A 34 10.00 -6.68 -6.76
CA ILE A 34 11.46 -6.81 -6.65
C ILE A 34 12.03 -7.41 -7.95
N GLY A 35 13.09 -6.79 -8.48
CA GLY A 35 13.73 -7.22 -9.71
C GLY A 35 12.97 -6.88 -11.00
N LYS A 36 11.77 -6.28 -10.91
CA LYS A 36 11.01 -5.76 -12.06
C LYS A 36 11.48 -4.36 -12.45
N THR A 37 11.07 -3.93 -13.64
CA THR A 37 11.33 -2.58 -14.15
C THR A 37 10.38 -1.56 -13.53
N VAL A 38 10.75 -0.29 -13.63
CA VAL A 38 9.91 0.85 -13.22
C VAL A 38 8.51 0.79 -13.82
N GLN A 39 8.41 0.47 -15.11
CA GLN A 39 7.14 0.42 -15.82
C GLN A 39 6.22 -0.68 -15.27
N ALA A 40 6.77 -1.84 -14.93
CA ALA A 40 6.02 -2.92 -14.32
C ALA A 40 5.56 -2.56 -12.90
N ALA A 41 6.40 -1.87 -12.12
CA ALA A 41 6.03 -1.34 -10.81
C ALA A 41 4.90 -0.31 -10.90
N TRP A 42 5.03 0.66 -11.80
CA TRP A 42 4.01 1.67 -12.07
C TRP A 42 2.66 1.05 -12.42
N ARG A 43 2.64 0.11 -13.37
CA ARG A 43 1.41 -0.55 -13.81
C ARG A 43 0.74 -1.31 -12.67
N LYS A 44 1.52 -1.98 -11.81
CA LYS A 44 0.96 -2.73 -10.69
C LYS A 44 0.39 -1.79 -9.61
N ILE A 45 1.12 -0.73 -9.27
CA ILE A 45 0.68 0.25 -8.28
C ILE A 45 -0.58 0.98 -8.76
N ASP A 46 -0.63 1.36 -10.04
CA ASP A 46 -1.81 2.03 -10.62
C ASP A 46 -3.06 1.12 -10.63
N LEU A 47 -2.88 -0.20 -10.83
CA LEU A 47 -3.97 -1.16 -10.76
C LEU A 47 -4.47 -1.42 -9.34
N GLU A 48 -3.56 -1.52 -8.37
CA GLU A 48 -3.89 -1.88 -6.98
C GLU A 48 -4.22 -0.67 -6.11
N ALA A 49 -3.72 0.52 -6.46
CA ALA A 49 -3.88 1.77 -5.74
C ALA A 49 -3.98 2.95 -6.73
N PRO A 50 -5.06 3.01 -7.54
CA PRO A 50 -5.22 4.01 -8.58
C PRO A 50 -5.19 5.43 -8.02
N GLY A 51 -4.48 6.32 -8.72
CA GLY A 51 -4.38 7.73 -8.34
C GLY A 51 -3.48 8.02 -7.14
N ARG A 52 -2.82 7.01 -6.55
CA ARG A 52 -1.80 7.26 -5.52
C ARG A 52 -0.51 7.83 -6.16
N PRO A 53 0.07 8.89 -5.60
CA PRO A 53 1.34 9.42 -6.09
C PRO A 53 2.46 8.39 -5.92
N ILE A 54 3.29 8.22 -6.95
CA ILE A 54 4.41 7.27 -6.95
C ILE A 54 5.72 8.06 -6.94
N GLU A 55 6.51 7.90 -5.88
CA GLU A 55 7.85 8.46 -5.77
C GLU A 55 8.88 7.42 -6.20
N ILE A 56 9.60 7.70 -7.29
CA ILE A 56 10.70 6.86 -7.76
C ILE A 56 12.01 7.44 -7.22
N MET A 57 12.77 6.62 -6.50
CA MET A 57 14.09 6.96 -5.99
C MET A 57 15.13 5.96 -6.50
N ARG A 58 16.38 6.41 -6.67
CA ARG A 58 17.50 5.51 -6.93
C ARG A 58 18.27 5.23 -5.64
N GLU A 59 18.93 4.09 -5.57
CA GLU A 59 19.72 3.61 -4.43
C GLU A 59 20.74 4.64 -3.92
N SER A 60 21.46 5.30 -4.82
CA SER A 60 22.44 6.35 -4.52
C SER A 60 21.85 7.74 -4.38
N SER A 61 20.54 7.92 -4.59
CA SER A 61 19.92 9.23 -4.45
C SER A 61 19.95 9.65 -2.98
N PRO A 62 20.47 10.86 -2.66
CA PRO A 62 20.35 11.39 -1.32
C PRO A 62 18.88 11.39 -0.91
N GLN A 63 18.61 11.02 0.33
CA GLN A 63 17.27 10.93 0.87
C GLN A 63 16.58 12.30 0.66
N SER A 64 15.63 12.32 -0.28
CA SER A 64 15.02 13.54 -0.77
C SER A 64 14.29 14.23 0.39
N ASN A 65 14.75 15.41 0.79
CA ASN A 65 14.06 16.30 1.75
C ASN A 65 12.81 16.96 1.16
N LYS A 66 12.26 16.42 0.06
CA LYS A 66 10.99 16.90 -0.49
C LYS A 66 9.89 16.66 0.54
N PRO A 67 8.91 17.58 0.63
CA PRO A 67 7.74 17.38 1.45
C PRO A 67 7.11 16.03 1.06
N ILE A 68 7.05 15.14 2.04
CA ILE A 68 6.48 13.81 1.91
C ILE A 68 5.01 14.01 1.55
N THR A 69 4.65 13.69 0.30
CA THR A 69 3.25 13.78 -0.12
C THR A 69 2.50 12.67 0.59
N PRO A 70 1.48 12.94 1.40
CA PRO A 70 0.84 11.88 2.17
C PRO A 70 0.17 10.83 1.28
N GLY A 71 0.21 9.56 1.69
CA GLY A 71 -0.42 8.46 0.96
C GLY A 71 0.22 8.14 -0.39
N TYR A 72 1.55 8.25 -0.49
CA TYR A 72 2.34 7.95 -1.68
C TYR A 72 3.00 6.57 -1.61
N VAL A 73 3.36 6.02 -2.77
CA VAL A 73 4.11 4.76 -2.87
C VAL A 73 5.55 5.06 -3.26
N ARG A 74 6.48 4.63 -2.41
CA ARG A 74 7.92 4.77 -2.70
C ARG A 74 8.46 3.54 -3.41
N VAL A 75 9.06 3.74 -4.57
CA VAL A 75 9.75 2.71 -5.37
C VAL A 75 11.24 3.02 -5.42
N VAL A 76 12.06 2.15 -4.86
CA VAL A 76 13.52 2.29 -4.87
C VAL A 76 14.11 1.39 -5.94
N LEU A 77 14.91 1.97 -6.83
CA LEU A 77 15.57 1.28 -7.93
C LEU A 77 17.07 1.15 -7.69
N SER A 78 17.64 0.01 -8.07
CA SER A 78 19.10 -0.17 -8.09
C SER A 78 19.71 0.66 -9.19
N ASP A 79 20.78 1.38 -8.88
CA ASP A 79 21.54 2.12 -9.88
C ASP A 79 22.23 1.22 -10.90
N LYS A 80 22.58 0.00 -10.50
CA LYS A 80 23.29 -0.97 -11.34
C LYS A 80 22.38 -1.60 -12.40
N THR A 81 21.12 -1.86 -12.04
CA THR A 81 20.21 -2.67 -12.87
C THR A 81 18.97 -1.91 -13.33
N GLY A 82 18.69 -0.73 -12.77
CA GLY A 82 17.43 0.00 -12.99
C GLY A 82 16.18 -0.75 -12.52
N ARG A 83 16.37 -1.82 -11.73
CA ARG A 83 15.29 -2.68 -11.22
C ARG A 83 14.94 -2.32 -9.79
N VAL A 84 13.70 -2.61 -9.42
CA VAL A 84 13.21 -2.43 -8.05
C VAL A 84 14.04 -3.25 -7.07
N LEU A 85 14.58 -2.59 -6.04
CA LEU A 85 15.38 -3.20 -4.98
C LEU A 85 14.53 -3.79 -3.85
N TYR A 86 13.52 -3.03 -3.42
CA TYR A 86 12.70 -3.34 -2.25
C TYR A 86 11.22 -3.37 -2.62
N THR A 87 10.43 -4.15 -1.88
CA THR A 87 8.98 -4.15 -2.02
C THR A 87 8.43 -2.74 -1.79
N PRO A 88 7.75 -2.13 -2.79
CA PRO A 88 7.12 -0.83 -2.60
C PRO A 88 6.01 -0.94 -1.57
N ILE A 89 5.90 0.08 -0.73
CA ILE A 89 4.87 0.17 0.31
C ILE A 89 4.17 1.51 0.20
N LEU A 90 2.85 1.48 0.40
CA LEU A 90 2.06 2.69 0.60
C LEU A 90 2.50 3.30 1.94
N GLN A 91 3.08 4.49 1.87
CA GLN A 91 3.48 5.21 3.06
C GLN A 91 2.22 5.78 3.72
N PRO A 92 2.08 5.64 5.05
CA PRO A 92 0.99 6.25 5.77
C PRO A 92 1.03 7.77 5.61
N ASN A 93 -0.14 8.39 5.76
CA ASN A 93 -0.24 9.83 5.99
C ASN A 93 0.48 10.21 7.28
#